data_AF-A0A8D8D473-F1
#
_entry.id   AF-A0A8D8D473-F1
#
_cell.length_a   1.000
_cell.length_b   1.000
_cell.length_c   1.000
_cell.angle_alpha   90.00
_cell.angle_beta   90.00
_cell.angle_gamma   90.00
#
_symmetry.space_group_name_H-M   'P 1'
#
loop_
_entity.id
_entity.type
_entity.pdbx_description
1 polymer ?
#
loop_
_entity_poly.entity_id
_entity_poly.type
_entity_poly.pdbx_seq_one_letter_code
_entity_poly.pdbx_strand_id
1 'polypeptide(L)'
;QEGFLFLSTCHQPKSRGAIYLRDRNAHSKPFINPNYLKHPADIDCMTEAIRLAVKTAATEPFRRMNATIHWPRVRSCANFGPFEEDFRTNRPSDRYLECILRVSALTGHHPG
;
A
#
# COMPACT_ATOMS: atom_id res chain seq x y z
N GLN A 1 -13.71 19.76 0.00
CA GLN A 1 -12.80 19.25 -1.04
C GLN A 1 -13.16 17.79 -1.23
N GLU A 2 -13.59 17.40 -2.43
CA GLU A 2 -13.91 16.01 -2.74
C GLU A 2 -12.65 15.33 -3.29
N GLY A 3 -12.51 14.02 -3.06
CA GLY A 3 -11.34 13.27 -3.46
C GLY A 3 -11.68 11.79 -3.63
N PHE A 4 -10.78 11.05 -4.27
CA PHE A 4 -10.90 9.61 -4.46
C PHE A 4 -9.56 8.94 -4.14
N LEU A 5 -9.59 7.63 -3.95
CA LEU A 5 -8.41 6.83 -3.63
C LEU A 5 -8.16 5.80 -4.73
N PHE A 6 -6.90 5.64 -5.10
CA PHE A 6 -6.46 4.44 -5.81
C PHE A 6 -6.17 3.35 -4.78
N LEU A 7 -6.97 2.28 -4.80
CA LEU A 7 -6.70 1.07 -4.02
C LEU A 7 -5.78 0.17 -4.84
N SER A 8 -4.48 0.26 -4.59
CA SER A 8 -3.47 -0.59 -5.20
C SER A 8 -3.36 -1.91 -4.44
N THR A 9 -3.32 -3.04 -5.17
CA THR A 9 -3.18 -4.38 -4.56
C THR A 9 -2.27 -5.27 -5.39
N CYS A 10 -1.49 -6.11 -4.70
CA CYS A 10 -0.72 -7.20 -5.31
C CYS A 10 -1.53 -8.49 -5.19
N HIS A 11 -2.06 -8.98 -6.30
CA HIS A 11 -2.98 -10.14 -6.31
C HIS A 11 -2.30 -11.48 -6.06
N GLN A 12 -0.98 -11.57 -6.22
CA GLN A 12 -0.22 -12.81 -6.11
C GLN A 12 0.95 -12.64 -5.12
N PRO A 13 0.68 -12.34 -3.84
CA PRO A 13 1.74 -12.12 -2.86
C PRO A 13 2.57 -13.39 -2.69
N LYS A 14 3.86 -13.22 -2.46
CA LYS A 14 4.84 -14.26 -2.12
C LYS A 14 4.96 -14.46 -0.61
N SER A 15 4.57 -13.47 0.23
CA SER A 15 4.48 -13.69 1.67
C SER A 15 3.55 -14.85 1.99
N ARG A 16 3.96 -15.68 2.96
CA ARG A 16 3.16 -16.80 3.45
C ARG A 16 3.00 -16.70 4.95
N GLY A 17 1.74 -16.79 5.36
CA GLY A 17 1.31 -16.79 6.74
C GLY A 17 0.91 -18.17 7.23
N ALA A 18 0.27 -18.20 8.39
CA ALA A 18 -0.33 -19.40 8.93
C ALA A 18 -1.58 -19.07 9.75
N ILE A 19 -2.46 -20.06 9.83
CA ILE A 19 -3.66 -20.06 10.67
C ILE A 19 -3.50 -21.20 11.67
N TYR A 20 -3.71 -20.90 12.95
CA TYR A 20 -3.62 -21.87 14.02
C TYR A 20 -4.93 -21.89 14.81
N LEU A 21 -5.33 -23.08 15.25
CA LEU A 21 -6.37 -23.20 16.27
C LEU A 21 -5.86 -22.51 17.55
N ARG A 22 -6.73 -21.70 18.15
CA ARG A 22 -6.42 -21.02 19.41
C ARG A 22 -6.42 -22.01 20.58
N ASP A 23 -7.35 -22.95 20.54
CA ASP A 23 -7.62 -23.95 21.58
C ASP A 23 -8.43 -25.11 20.96
N ARG A 24 -8.96 -26.02 21.80
CA ARG A 24 -9.75 -27.19 21.37
C ARG A 24 -11.21 -26.87 21.05
N ASN A 25 -11.70 -25.65 21.29
CA ASN A 25 -13.08 -25.25 21.03
C ASN A 25 -13.24 -24.80 19.57
N ALA A 26 -14.06 -25.50 18.79
CA ALA A 26 -14.32 -25.18 17.39
C ALA A 26 -14.99 -23.81 17.17
N HIS A 27 -15.64 -23.23 18.19
CA HIS A 27 -16.25 -21.89 18.11
C HIS A 27 -15.27 -20.75 18.39
N SER A 28 -14.07 -21.05 18.90
CA SER A 28 -13.04 -20.04 19.14
C SER A 28 -12.50 -19.51 17.81
N LYS A 29 -12.41 -18.19 17.67
CA LYS A 29 -11.75 -17.56 16.51
C LYS A 29 -10.29 -18.04 16.44
N PRO A 30 -9.77 -18.46 15.28
CA PRO A 30 -8.39 -18.89 15.17
C PRO A 30 -7.41 -17.72 15.36
N PHE A 31 -6.13 -18.06 15.55
CA PHE A 31 -5.04 -17.10 15.37
C PHE A 31 -4.67 -17.06 13.89
N ILE A 32 -4.60 -15.86 13.31
CA ILE A 32 -4.32 -15.63 11.89
C ILE A 32 -3.14 -14.67 11.81
N ASN A 33 -2.02 -15.14 11.25
CA ASN A 33 -0.89 -14.29 10.90
C ASN A 33 -0.58 -14.45 9.41
N PRO A 34 -1.03 -13.53 8.55
CA PRO A 34 -0.75 -13.57 7.11
C PRO A 34 0.71 -13.29 6.73
N ASN A 35 1.51 -12.74 7.65
CA ASN A 35 2.85 -12.20 7.38
C ASN A 35 2.85 -11.17 6.23
N TYR A 36 1.90 -10.22 6.24
CA TYR A 36 1.81 -9.20 5.19
C TYR A 36 3.15 -8.49 4.95
N LEU A 37 3.50 -8.30 3.68
CA LEU A 37 4.70 -7.58 3.25
C LEU A 37 6.01 -8.12 3.87
N LYS A 38 6.04 -9.41 4.22
CA LYS A 38 7.25 -10.09 4.75
C LYS A 38 8.24 -10.38 3.62
N HIS A 39 7.76 -10.83 2.47
CA HIS A 39 8.58 -11.09 1.31
C HIS A 39 8.82 -9.78 0.53
N PRO A 40 10.07 -9.42 0.18
CA PRO A 40 10.38 -8.16 -0.49
C PRO A 40 9.63 -7.98 -1.82
N ALA A 41 9.44 -9.05 -2.60
CA ALA A 41 8.67 -9.00 -3.85
C ALA A 41 7.23 -8.46 -3.70
N ASP A 42 6.62 -8.55 -2.51
CA ASP A 42 5.29 -7.98 -2.28
C ASP A 42 5.35 -6.45 -2.21
N ILE A 43 6.44 -5.91 -1.66
CA ILE A 43 6.71 -4.48 -1.57
C ILE A 43 7.00 -3.93 -2.96
N ASP A 44 7.82 -4.65 -3.74
CA ASP A 44 8.13 -4.28 -5.12
C ASP A 44 6.85 -4.23 -5.97
N CYS A 45 6.02 -5.28 -5.89
CA CYS A 45 4.74 -5.38 -6.57
C CYS A 45 3.80 -4.21 -6.22
N MET A 46 3.68 -3.89 -4.93
CA MET A 46 2.86 -2.78 -4.45
C MET A 46 3.42 -1.41 -4.85
N THR A 47 4.75 -1.27 -4.87
CA THR A 47 5.45 -0.05 -5.31
C THR A 47 5.18 0.22 -6.79
N GLU A 48 5.24 -0.80 -7.64
CA GLU A 48 4.87 -0.68 -9.06
C GLU A 48 3.39 -0.34 -9.23
N ALA A 49 2.50 -0.90 -8.40
CA ALA A 49 1.08 -0.56 -8.43
C ALA A 49 0.81 0.91 -8.03
N ILE A 50 1.56 1.47 -7.08
CA ILE A 50 1.51 2.91 -6.75
C ILE A 50 2.04 3.74 -7.91
N ARG A 51 3.17 3.38 -8.52
CA ARG A 51 3.73 4.08 -9.68
C ARG A 51 2.77 4.06 -10.87
N LEU A 52 2.03 2.97 -11.07
CA LEU A 52 0.96 2.89 -12.06
C LEU A 52 -0.16 3.88 -11.74
N ALA A 53 -0.63 3.95 -10.49
CA ALA A 53 -1.64 4.91 -10.06
C ALA A 53 -1.21 6.37 -10.31
N VAL A 54 0.07 6.70 -10.05
CA VAL A 54 0.66 8.01 -10.39
C VAL A 54 0.55 8.30 -11.89
N LYS A 55 0.93 7.33 -12.74
CA LYS A 55 0.83 7.45 -14.20
C LYS A 55 -0.64 7.61 -14.64
N THR A 56 -1.56 6.87 -14.05
CA THR A 56 -3.00 6.94 -14.33
C THR A 56 -3.56 8.33 -13.96
N ALA A 57 -3.18 8.88 -12.81
CA ALA A 57 -3.58 10.22 -12.38
C ALA A 57 -3.08 11.33 -13.34
N ALA A 58 -1.98 11.09 -14.07
CA ALA A 58 -1.46 12.02 -15.07
C ALA A 58 -2.15 11.92 -16.45
N THR A 59 -3.09 11.00 -16.64
CA THR A 59 -3.84 10.89 -17.91
C THR A 59 -4.80 12.05 -18.11
N GLU A 60 -5.22 12.30 -19.35
CA GLU A 60 -6.09 13.42 -19.71
C GLU A 60 -7.42 13.44 -18.93
N PRO A 61 -8.15 12.33 -18.74
CA PRO A 61 -9.41 12.35 -17.98
C PRO A 61 -9.23 12.84 -16.54
N PHE A 62 -8.16 12.41 -15.86
CA PHE A 62 -7.85 12.84 -14.49
C PHE A 62 -7.38 14.29 -14.44
N ARG A 63 -6.61 14.75 -15.43
CA ARG A 63 -6.26 16.17 -15.57
C ARG A 63 -7.48 17.07 -15.77
N ARG A 64 -8.47 16.63 -16.55
CA ARG A 64 -9.75 17.37 -16.73
C ARG A 64 -10.54 17.50 -15.43
N MET A 65 -10.38 16.55 -14.50
CA MET A 65 -10.94 16.63 -13.14
C MET A 65 -10.09 17.47 -12.17
N ASN A 66 -8.98 18.06 -12.64
CA ASN A 66 -7.98 18.72 -11.81
C ASN A 66 -7.47 17.82 -10.67
N ALA A 67 -7.34 16.51 -10.94
CA ALA A 67 -6.86 15.56 -9.95
C ALA A 67 -5.37 15.79 -9.66
N THR A 68 -5.05 15.99 -8.38
CA THR A 68 -3.66 16.12 -7.90
C THR A 68 -3.34 15.00 -6.94
N ILE A 69 -2.13 14.46 -7.02
CA ILE A 69 -1.68 13.41 -6.11
C ILE A 69 -1.40 14.01 -4.74
N HIS A 70 -1.91 13.34 -3.69
CA HIS A 70 -1.63 13.69 -2.31
C HIS A 70 -0.70 12.64 -1.69
N TRP A 71 0.55 13.03 -1.41
CA TRP A 71 1.50 12.21 -0.67
C TRP A 71 1.38 12.50 0.84
N PRO A 72 0.93 11.53 1.67
CA PRO A 72 0.70 11.78 3.09
C PRO A 72 2.01 11.94 3.87
N ARG A 73 2.09 13.01 4.67
CA ARG A 73 3.20 13.18 5.63
C ARG A 73 2.98 12.31 6.87
N VAL A 74 3.42 11.05 6.80
CA VAL A 74 3.33 10.10 7.91
C VAL A 74 4.50 10.28 8.87
N ARG A 75 4.23 10.55 10.15
CA ARG A 75 5.27 10.83 11.18
C ARG A 75 6.34 9.74 11.26
N SER A 76 5.95 8.46 11.22
CA SER A 76 6.89 7.34 11.26
C SER A 76 7.74 7.18 9.98
N CYS A 77 7.36 7.85 8.90
CA CYS A 77 8.05 7.80 7.61
C CYS A 77 8.82 9.09 7.27
N ALA A 78 8.83 10.07 8.18
CA ALA A 78 9.38 11.42 7.93
C ALA A 78 10.86 11.41 7.48
N ASN A 79 11.65 10.42 7.91
CA ASN A 79 13.04 10.26 7.50
C ASN A 79 13.21 9.83 6.03
N PHE A 80 12.14 9.36 5.38
CA PHE A 80 12.17 8.84 4.02
C PHE A 80 11.42 9.74 3.02
N GLY A 81 10.53 10.62 3.51
CA GLY A 81 9.74 11.54 2.70
C GLY A 81 8.32 11.75 3.27
N PRO A 82 7.42 12.41 2.51
CA PRO A 82 7.73 13.06 1.23
C PRO A 82 8.50 14.37 1.45
N PHE A 83 9.52 14.61 0.64
CA PHE A 83 10.24 15.89 0.57
C PHE A 83 9.63 16.81 -0.49
N GLU A 84 10.01 18.08 -0.51
CA GLU A 84 9.47 19.07 -1.46
C GLU A 84 9.62 18.64 -2.93
N GLU A 85 10.70 17.93 -3.26
CA GLU A 85 10.91 17.39 -4.60
C GLU A 85 9.89 16.31 -4.99
N ASP A 86 9.43 15.49 -4.04
CA ASP A 86 8.47 14.42 -4.28
C ASP A 86 7.11 15.00 -4.68
N PHE A 87 6.70 16.13 -4.08
CA PHE A 87 5.48 16.84 -4.44
C PHE A 87 5.56 17.49 -5.82
N ARG A 88 6.74 18.02 -6.19
CA ARG A 88 6.95 18.63 -7.50
C ARG A 88 6.98 17.60 -8.63
N THR A 89 7.62 16.46 -8.39
CA THR A 89 7.89 15.45 -9.43
C THR A 89 6.91 14.28 -9.42
N ASN A 90 6.08 14.16 -8.39
CA ASN A 90 5.24 12.99 -8.12
C ASN A 90 6.03 11.67 -8.10
N ARG A 91 7.28 11.72 -7.63
CA ARG A 91 8.20 10.59 -7.62
C ARG A 91 8.88 10.43 -6.26
N PRO A 92 8.14 10.00 -5.23
CA PRO A 92 8.73 9.73 -3.94
C PRO A 92 9.73 8.58 -3.97
N SER A 93 10.63 8.55 -2.98
CA SER A 93 11.61 7.48 -2.81
C SER A 93 10.97 6.13 -2.50
N ASP A 94 11.64 5.04 -2.90
CA ASP A 94 11.16 3.67 -2.61
C ASP A 94 11.12 3.38 -1.11
N ARG A 95 12.02 3.98 -0.33
CA ARG A 95 12.00 3.86 1.14
C ARG A 95 10.77 4.51 1.75
N TYR A 96 10.32 5.65 1.20
CA TYR A 96 9.08 6.27 1.62
C TYR A 96 7.88 5.41 1.22
N LEU A 97 7.85 4.92 -0.03
CA LEU A 97 6.78 4.05 -0.52
C LEU A 97 6.66 2.76 0.31
N GLU A 98 7.76 2.09 0.62
CA GLU A 98 7.77 0.94 1.52
C GLU A 98 7.24 1.32 2.92
N CYS A 99 7.70 2.44 3.48
CA CYS A 99 7.27 2.85 4.81
C CYS A 99 5.75 3.11 4.87
N ILE A 100 5.19 3.84 3.91
CA ILE A 100 3.74 4.07 3.87
C ILE A 100 2.99 2.75 3.65
N LEU A 101 3.47 1.86 2.78
CA LEU A 101 2.85 0.54 2.57
C LEU A 101 2.77 -0.24 3.87
N ARG A 102 3.85 -0.26 4.67
CA ARG A 102 3.87 -0.98 5.95
C ARG A 102 2.97 -0.36 7.02
N VAL A 103 2.69 0.94 6.93
CA VAL A 103 1.87 1.67 7.92
C VAL A 103 0.38 1.69 7.53
N SER A 104 0.07 1.76 6.23
CA SER A 104 -1.28 2.02 5.72
C SER A 104 -1.90 0.85 4.94
N ALA A 105 -1.20 -0.29 4.78
CA ALA A 105 -1.77 -1.44 4.10
C ALA A 105 -3.02 -1.96 4.82
N LEU A 106 -4.01 -2.35 4.01
CA LEU A 106 -5.25 -2.96 4.45
C LEU A 106 -5.33 -4.39 3.92
N THR A 107 -6.05 -5.26 4.62
CA THR A 107 -6.33 -6.60 4.12
C THR A 107 -7.29 -6.54 2.95
N GLY A 108 -6.98 -7.28 1.89
CA GLY A 108 -7.90 -7.43 0.77
C GLY A 108 -9.10 -8.32 1.07
N HIS A 109 -9.13 -9.02 2.22
CA HIS A 109 -10.16 -10.03 2.55
C HIS A 109 -10.27 -11.20 1.55
N HIS A 110 -9.22 -11.48 0.77
CA HIS A 110 -9.12 -12.61 -0.15
C HIS A 110 -7.99 -13.58 0.29
N PRO A 111 -8.14 -14.32 1.40
CA PRO A 111 -7.17 -15.35 1.77
C PRO A 111 -7.19 -16.50 0.77
N GLY A 112 -6.03 -16.95 0.30
CA GLY A 112 -5.85 -18.06 -0.65
C GLY A 112 -4.48 -18.72 -0.51
#